data_AF-A0A9W9WLA3-F1
#
_entry.id   AF-A0A9W9WLA3-F1
#
_cell.length_a   1.000
_cell.length_b   1.000
_cell.length_c   1.000
_cell.angle_alpha   90.00
_cell.angle_beta   90.00
_cell.angle_gamma   90.00
#
_symmetry.space_group_name_H-M   'P 1'
#
loop_
_entity.id
_entity.type
_entity.pdbx_description
1 polymer ?
#
loop_
_entity_poly.entity_id
_entity_poly.type
_entity_poly.pdbx_seq_one_letter_code
_entity_poly.pdbx_strand_id
1 'polypeptide(L)'
;MRASSVLITLFGLVATGLAEKSCTPSFDYCSDYLIQSKGFTEADLKAVLKGTDLENADLKNVLFHCKNPGDVGHAVLCTSECKNPATEGSHKCDG
;
A
#
# COMPACT_ATOMS: atom_id res chain seq x y z
N MET A 1 2.41 -49.62 28.19
CA MET A 1 1.46 -48.75 27.45
C MET A 1 1.53 -47.37 28.06
N ARG A 2 1.67 -46.33 27.22
CA ARG A 2 1.20 -44.92 27.35
C ARG A 2 1.56 -44.15 28.63
N ALA A 3 1.79 -42.84 28.65
CA ALA A 3 2.12 -41.76 27.73
C ALA A 3 2.12 -40.52 28.65
N SER A 4 3.09 -39.62 28.58
CA SER A 4 2.86 -38.20 28.88
C SER A 4 4.07 -37.39 28.46
N SER A 5 3.98 -36.93 27.22
CA SER A 5 4.85 -35.95 26.61
C SER A 5 4.73 -34.63 27.36
N VAL A 6 5.82 -34.13 27.93
CA VAL A 6 5.87 -32.77 28.47
C VAL A 6 6.05 -31.80 27.30
N LEU A 7 5.05 -30.95 27.11
CA LEU A 7 4.97 -29.88 26.13
C LEU A 7 6.11 -28.87 26.33
N ILE A 8 7.00 -28.72 25.34
CA ILE A 8 7.88 -27.56 25.22
C ILE A 8 7.15 -26.55 24.33
N THR A 9 6.59 -25.51 24.94
CA THR A 9 5.98 -24.38 24.25
C THR A 9 7.06 -23.54 23.57
N LEU A 10 7.15 -23.66 22.25
CA LEU A 10 7.98 -22.80 21.42
C LEU A 10 7.30 -21.42 21.32
N PHE A 11 7.85 -20.41 21.99
CA PHE A 11 7.50 -19.01 21.76
C PHE A 11 8.02 -18.58 20.38
N GLY A 12 7.21 -18.83 19.35
CA GLY A 12 7.41 -18.25 18.03
C GLY A 12 6.87 -16.83 18.01
N LEU A 13 7.61 -15.86 18.56
CA LEU A 13 7.35 -14.45 18.28
C LEU A 13 7.95 -14.15 16.90
N VAL A 14 7.22 -14.51 15.85
CA VAL A 14 7.54 -14.09 14.49
C VAL A 14 7.29 -12.59 14.45
N ALA A 15 8.33 -11.79 14.67
CA ALA A 15 8.33 -10.40 14.24
C ALA A 15 8.28 -10.42 12.70
N THR A 16 7.07 -10.53 12.14
CA THR A 16 6.85 -10.16 10.75
C THR A 16 7.17 -8.69 10.65
N GLY A 17 8.35 -8.36 10.13
CA GLY A 17 8.67 -7.00 9.72
C GLY A 17 7.66 -6.60 8.66
N LEU A 18 6.56 -5.98 9.09
CA LEU A 18 5.71 -5.20 8.20
C LEU A 18 6.65 -4.12 7.68
N ALA A 19 6.99 -4.16 6.39
CA ALA A 19 7.69 -3.07 5.76
C ALA A 19 6.94 -1.78 6.15
N GLU A 20 7.63 -0.86 6.82
CA GLU A 20 7.00 0.36 7.28
C GLU A 20 6.45 1.10 6.06
N LYS A 21 5.13 1.25 6.02
CA LYS A 21 4.46 2.02 4.97
C LYS A 21 5.04 3.42 4.99
N SER A 22 5.52 3.90 3.85
CA SER A 22 6.15 5.21 3.76
C SER A 22 5.67 5.99 2.54
N CYS A 23 5.39 7.26 2.68
CA CYS A 23 5.16 8.14 1.55
C CYS A 23 5.49 9.56 1.99
N THR A 24 5.93 10.41 1.06
CA THR A 24 6.22 11.81 1.37
C THR A 24 4.90 12.57 1.45
N PRO A 25 4.57 13.23 2.57
CA PRO A 25 3.34 13.99 2.69
C PRO A 25 3.19 15.01 1.56
N SER A 26 1.96 15.20 1.09
CA SER A 26 1.60 16.06 -0.05
C SER A 26 2.07 15.57 -1.42
N PHE A 27 2.77 14.43 -1.53
CA PHE A 27 3.10 13.85 -2.83
C PHE A 27 2.02 12.88 -3.27
N ASP A 28 1.82 12.86 -4.58
CA ASP A 28 0.96 11.89 -5.24
C ASP A 28 1.80 10.71 -5.71
N TYR A 29 1.25 9.50 -5.61
CA TYR A 29 1.95 8.26 -5.95
C TYR A 29 1.06 7.33 -6.76
N CYS A 30 1.65 6.66 -7.73
CA CYS A 30 1.00 5.56 -8.41
C CYS A 30 0.91 4.34 -7.49
N SER A 31 -0.17 3.56 -7.64
CA SER A 31 -0.40 2.36 -6.84
C SER A 31 0.73 1.34 -6.91
N ASP A 32 1.29 1.13 -8.10
CA ASP A 32 2.38 0.21 -8.35
C ASP A 32 3.65 0.61 -7.59
N TYR A 33 3.97 1.90 -7.55
CA TYR A 33 5.10 2.42 -6.80
C TYR A 33 4.90 2.32 -5.28
N LEU A 34 3.68 2.59 -4.81
CA LEU A 34 3.33 2.39 -3.39
C LEU A 34 3.54 0.93 -2.97
N ILE A 35 3.16 -0.01 -3.83
CA ILE A 35 3.30 -1.44 -3.55
C ILE A 35 4.77 -1.90 -3.64
N GLN A 36 5.47 -1.51 -4.71
CA GLN A 36 6.82 -2.01 -4.99
C GLN A 36 7.89 -1.37 -4.10
N SER A 37 7.73 -0.09 -3.75
CA SER A 37 8.81 0.71 -3.13
C SER A 37 8.48 1.25 -1.75
N LYS A 38 7.21 1.26 -1.35
CA LYS A 38 6.76 1.97 -0.14
C LYS A 38 6.07 1.09 0.89
N GLY A 39 6.02 -0.22 0.68
CA GLY A 39 5.50 -1.18 1.65
C GLY A 39 3.98 -1.27 1.75
N PHE A 40 3.24 -0.66 0.80
CA PHE A 40 1.79 -0.82 0.73
C PHE A 40 1.43 -2.15 0.07
N THR A 41 0.22 -2.65 0.34
CA THR A 41 -0.38 -3.77 -0.36
C THR A 41 -1.57 -3.32 -1.18
N GLU A 42 -2.00 -4.10 -2.17
CA GLU A 42 -3.25 -3.83 -2.89
C GLU A 42 -4.46 -3.72 -1.95
N ALA A 43 -4.46 -4.50 -0.86
CA ALA A 43 -5.53 -4.46 0.13
C ALA A 43 -5.58 -3.12 0.86
N ASP A 44 -4.42 -2.53 1.18
CA ASP A 44 -4.35 -1.19 1.77
C ASP A 44 -4.93 -0.14 0.82
N LEU A 45 -4.56 -0.20 -0.45
CA LEU A 45 -5.05 0.75 -1.45
C LEU A 45 -6.56 0.59 -1.69
N LYS A 46 -7.07 -0.65 -1.78
CA LYS A 46 -8.51 -0.92 -1.90
C LYS A 46 -9.29 -0.46 -0.67
N ALA A 47 -8.71 -0.58 0.52
CA ALA A 47 -9.33 -0.08 1.74
C ALA A 47 -9.51 1.44 1.72
N VAL A 48 -8.57 2.18 1.11
CA VAL A 48 -8.65 3.62 0.92
C VAL A 48 -9.74 4.01 -0.09
N LEU A 49 -9.96 3.21 -1.14
CA LEU A 49 -10.99 3.47 -2.15
C LEU A 49 -12.40 3.03 -1.73
N LYS A 50 -12.52 2.25 -0.65
CA LYS A 50 -13.80 1.72 -0.20
C LYS A 50 -14.78 2.83 0.15
N GLY A 51 -16.00 2.76 -0.39
CA GLY A 51 -17.04 3.78 -0.22
C GLY A 51 -16.82 5.06 -1.03
N THR A 52 -15.82 5.08 -1.92
CA THR A 52 -15.63 6.15 -2.92
C THR A 52 -16.14 5.72 -4.28
N ASP A 53 -16.27 6.66 -5.21
CA ASP A 53 -16.61 6.37 -6.62
C ASP A 53 -15.55 5.53 -7.33
N LEU A 54 -14.37 5.33 -6.71
CA LEU A 54 -13.23 4.58 -7.25
C LEU A 54 -13.08 3.19 -6.63
N GLU A 55 -14.01 2.72 -5.81
CA GLU A 55 -13.94 1.39 -5.15
C GLU A 55 -13.66 0.24 -6.14
N ASN A 56 -14.19 0.36 -7.35
CA ASN A 56 -14.06 -0.64 -8.43
C ASN A 56 -13.09 -0.22 -9.54
N ALA A 57 -12.35 0.88 -9.37
CA ALA A 57 -11.37 1.33 -10.35
C ALA A 57 -10.18 0.36 -10.42
N ASP A 58 -9.55 0.27 -11.61
CA ASP A 58 -8.26 -0.39 -11.72
C ASP A 58 -7.21 0.46 -11.00
N LEU A 59 -6.59 -0.10 -9.95
CA LEU A 59 -5.58 0.58 -9.14
C LEU A 59 -4.45 1.17 -9.99
N LYS A 60 -4.12 0.58 -11.14
CA LYS A 60 -3.08 1.09 -12.05
C LYS A 60 -3.38 2.48 -12.60
N ASN A 61 -4.67 2.81 -12.70
CA ASN A 61 -5.16 4.11 -13.15
C ASN A 61 -5.52 5.02 -11.99
N VAL A 62 -5.15 4.67 -10.76
CA VAL A 62 -5.46 5.48 -9.58
C VAL A 62 -4.18 6.11 -9.03
N LEU A 63 -4.20 7.43 -8.95
CA LEU A 63 -3.17 8.26 -8.34
C LEU A 63 -3.57 8.56 -6.89
N PHE A 64 -2.72 8.17 -5.93
CA PHE A 64 -2.98 8.29 -4.51
C PHE A 64 -2.20 9.45 -3.88
N HIS A 65 -2.90 10.35 -3.20
CA HIS A 65 -2.31 11.43 -2.44
C HIS A 65 -1.88 10.98 -1.05
N CYS A 66 -0.61 11.17 -0.71
CA CYS A 66 -0.08 10.91 0.62
C CYS A 66 -0.47 12.03 1.60
N LYS A 67 -1.30 11.71 2.59
CA LYS A 67 -1.73 12.66 3.63
C LYS A 67 -0.67 12.79 4.72
N ASN A 68 -0.17 11.66 5.19
CA ASN A 68 0.85 11.55 6.22
C ASN A 68 1.83 10.43 5.86
N PRO A 69 3.03 10.37 6.48
CA PRO A 69 3.95 9.26 6.23
C PRO A 69 3.27 7.91 6.49
N GLY A 70 3.17 7.10 5.43
CA GLY A 70 2.55 5.77 5.49
C GLY A 70 1.01 5.76 5.40
N ASP A 71 0.38 6.91 5.12
CA ASP A 71 -1.06 7.07 5.02
C ASP A 71 -1.44 7.80 3.72
N VAL A 72 -2.05 7.06 2.81
CA VAL A 72 -2.58 7.59 1.54
C VAL A 72 -4.08 7.76 1.64
N GLY A 73 -4.59 8.81 1.01
CA GLY A 73 -5.96 9.25 1.22
C GLY A 73 -6.70 9.53 -0.07
N HIS A 74 -6.68 10.78 -0.53
CA HIS A 74 -7.44 11.15 -1.73
C HIS A 74 -6.88 10.41 -2.94
N ALA A 75 -7.77 9.83 -3.73
CA ALA A 75 -7.44 9.10 -4.93
C ALA A 75 -8.10 9.79 -6.12
N VAL A 76 -7.34 9.92 -7.21
CA VAL A 76 -7.82 10.48 -8.47
C VAL A 76 -7.72 9.40 -9.53
N LEU A 77 -8.79 9.21 -10.31
CA LEU A 77 -8.75 8.35 -11.48
C LEU A 77 -8.06 9.09 -12.62
N CYS A 78 -7.00 8.48 -13.13
CA CYS A 78 -6.32 8.91 -14.33
C CYS A 78 -7.10 8.43 -15.57
N THR A 79 -7.24 9.31 -16.57
CA THR A 79 -7.86 8.98 -17.87
C THR A 79 -7.05 7.92 -18.63
N SER A 80 -5.74 7.87 -18.37
CA SER A 80 -4.81 6.85 -18.82
C SER A 80 -3.97 6.33 -17.64
N GLU A 81 -2.88 5.61 -17.88
CA GLU A 81 -2.08 5.02 -16.81
C GLU A 81 -1.39 6.09 -15.93
N CYS A 82 -1.17 5.75 -14.66
CA CYS A 82 -0.37 6.57 -13.77
C CYS A 82 1.14 6.41 -14.08
N LYS A 83 1.90 7.51 -14.05
CA LYS A 83 3.32 7.50 -14.43
C LYS A 83 4.25 7.83 -13.27
N ASN A 84 5.21 6.95 -13.05
CA ASN A 84 6.27 7.13 -12.07
C ASN A 84 7.35 8.10 -12.60
N PRO A 85 7.71 9.16 -11.85
CA PRO A 85 8.83 10.02 -12.19
C PRO A 85 10.17 9.28 -12.03
N ALA A 86 11.22 9.76 -12.69
CA ALA A 86 12.56 9.16 -12.62
C ALA A 86 13.24 9.32 -11.24
N THR A 87 12.77 10.26 -10.44
CA THR A 87 13.24 10.57 -9.08
C THR A 87 12.04 10.74 -8.16
N GLU A 88 12.23 10.54 -6.86
CA GLU A 88 11.18 10.78 -5.85
C GLU A 88 10.55 12.18 -6.03
N GLY A 89 9.23 12.23 -6.05
CA GLY A 89 8.46 13.45 -6.34
C GLY A 89 6.97 13.10 -6.52
N SER A 90 6.11 14.09 -6.72
CA SER A 90 4.72 13.81 -7.07
C SER A 90 4.61 13.14 -8.45
N HIS A 91 3.95 11.99 -8.47
CA HIS A 91 3.54 11.24 -9.65
C HIS A 91 2.37 11.95 -10.32
N LYS A 92 2.08 11.61 -11.57
CA LYS A 92 1.03 12.27 -12.35
C LYS A 92 0.30 11.24 -13.21
N CYS A 93 -0.96 11.51 -13.51
CA CYS A 93 -1.69 10.85 -14.57
C CYS A 93 -1.05 11.22 -15.92
N ASP A 94 -0.80 10.24 -16.81
CA ASP A 94 -0.50 10.58 -18.21
C ASP A 94 -1.81 11.09 -18.83
N GLY A 95 -1.72 12.21 -19.55
CA GLY A 95 -2.87 12.91 -20.14
C GLY A 95 -3.30 12.31 -21.46
#